data_AF-A0A832E493-F1
#
_entry.id   AF-A0A832E493-F1
#
_cell.length_a   1.000
_cell.length_b   1.000
_cell.length_c   1.000
_cell.angle_alpha   90.00
_cell.angle_beta   90.00
_cell.angle_gamma   90.00
#
_symmetry.space_group_name_H-M   'P 1'
#
loop_
_entity.id
_entity.type
_entity.pdbx_description
1 polymer ?
#
loop_
_entity_poly.entity_id
_entity_poly.type
_entity_poly.pdbx_seq_one_letter_code
_entity_poly.pdbx_strand_id
1 'polypeptide(L)' 'MSERSGYSPTVLKLLEKYRVGLFQEVNIKLTDNREISGIILPRPLYGDPDVLVLKLPNGYNIGIDYKK' A
#
# COMPACT_ATOMS: atom_id res chain seq x y z
N MET A 1 6.55 11.29 -15.06
CA MET A 1 6.64 9.83 -15.13
C MET A 1 6.49 9.27 -13.73
N SER A 2 5.33 8.74 -13.34
CA SER A 2 5.25 8.06 -12.04
C SER A 2 6.01 6.75 -12.16
N GLU A 3 7.08 6.62 -11.38
CA GLU A 3 7.76 5.35 -11.17
C GLU A 3 6.73 4.36 -10.65
N ARG A 4 6.24 3.47 -11.51
CA ARG A 4 5.37 2.37 -11.10
C ARG A 4 6.17 1.53 -10.13
N SER A 5 5.87 1.67 -8.85
CA SER A 5 6.61 1.05 -7.75
C SER A 5 6.30 -0.43 -7.59
N GLY A 6 6.30 -1.18 -8.70
CA GLY A 6 5.97 -2.61 -8.73
C GLY A 6 4.51 -2.97 -8.46
N TYR A 7 3.64 -2.04 -8.08
CA TYR A 7 2.22 -2.35 -7.85
C TYR A 7 1.46 -2.71 -9.13
N SER A 8 0.46 -3.58 -8.98
CA SER A 8 -0.45 -3.91 -10.07
C SER A 8 -1.28 -2.69 -10.49
N PRO A 9 -1.84 -2.69 -11.72
CA PRO A 9 -2.77 -1.65 -12.14
C PRO A 9 -3.98 -1.51 -11.20
N THR A 10 -4.40 -2.58 -10.53
CA THR A 10 -5.52 -2.57 -9.59
C THR A 10 -5.17 -1.79 -8.32
N VAL A 11 -4.00 -2.07 -7.73
CA VAL A 11 -3.51 -1.34 -6.55
C VAL A 11 -3.23 0.12 -6.91
N LEU A 12 -2.65 0.40 -8.08
CA LEU A 12 -2.42 1.78 -8.53
C LEU A 12 -3.73 2.57 -8.66
N LYS A 13 -4.78 1.97 -9.25
CA LYS A 13 -6.11 2.60 -9.33
C LYS A 13 -6.71 2.85 -7.95
N LEU A 14 -6.49 1.95 -6.99
CA LEU A 14 -6.94 2.13 -5.61
C LEU A 14 -6.25 3.35 -4.98
N LEU A 15 -4.93 3.45 -5.08
CA LEU A 15 -4.17 4.59 -4.58
C LEU A 15 -4.60 5.91 -5.25
N GLU A 16 -4.79 5.90 -6.57
CA GLU A 16 -5.29 7.06 -7.33
C GLU A 16 -6.70 7.49 -6.89
N LYS A 17 -7.62 6.52 -6.67
CA LYS A 17 -8.99 6.78 -6.19
C LYS A 17 -8.99 7.56 -4.88
N TYR A 18 -8.07 7.25 -3.97
CA TYR A 18 -7.92 7.94 -2.69
C TYR A 18 -6.90 9.08 -2.72
N ARG A 19 -6.32 9.39 -3.89
CA ARG A 19 -5.28 10.42 -4.09
C ARG A 19 -4.07 10.24 -3.16
N VAL A 20 -3.71 8.98 -2.90
CA VAL A 20 -2.58 8.60 -2.05
C VAL A 20 -1.35 8.37 -2.92
N GLY A 21 -0.24 8.97 -2.52
CA GLY A 21 1.08 8.78 -3.13
C GLY A 21 1.99 7.86 -2.32
N LEU A 22 3.13 7.48 -2.92
CA LEU A 22 4.21 6.84 -2.18
C LEU A 22 4.75 7.80 -1.11
N PHE A 23 5.24 7.22 -0.01
CA PHE A 23 5.78 7.91 1.15
C PHE A 23 4.78 8.82 1.89
N GLN A 24 3.48 8.69 1.61
CA GLN A 24 2.44 9.33 2.39
C GLN A 24 1.97 8.43 3.53
N GLU A 25 1.65 9.06 4.66
CA GLU A 25 0.99 8.40 5.78
C GLU A 25 -0.50 8.21 5.47
N VAL A 26 -1.00 7.02 5.79
CA VAL A 26 -2.39 6.62 5.59
C VAL A 26 -2.91 5.88 6.80
N ASN A 27 -4.22 5.89 6.97
CA ASN A 27 -4.95 4.95 7.82
C ASN A 27 -5.82 4.07 6.92
N ILE A 28 -5.60 2.76 6.99
CA ILE A 28 -6.29 1.75 6.19
C ILE A 28 -7.26 1.01 7.10
N LYS A 29 -8.54 1.01 6.72
CA LYS A 29 -9.56 0.18 7.33
C LYS A 29 -9.72 -1.11 6.53
N LEU A 30 -9.46 -2.24 7.17
CA LEU A 30 -9.65 -3.57 6.61
C LEU A 30 -11.12 -4.00 6.69
N THR A 31 -11.49 -4.97 5.87
CA THR A 31 -12.79 -5.66 5.81
C THR A 31 -13.19 -6.31 7.14
N ASP A 32 -12.22 -6.71 7.96
CA ASP A 32 -12.44 -7.24 9.31
C ASP A 32 -12.52 -6.15 10.39
N ASN A 33 -12.69 -4.88 10.00
CA ASN A 33 -12.75 -3.69 10.85
C ASN A 33 -11.48 -3.33 11.62
N ARG A 34 -10.35 -4.00 11.37
CA ARG A 34 -9.06 -3.52 11.90
C ARG A 34 -8.62 -2.28 11.15
N GLU A 35 -7.96 -1.38 11.87
CA GLU A 35 -7.34 -0.19 11.30
C GLU A 35 -5.83 -0.28 11.42
N ILE A 36 -5.13 0.10 10.36
CA ILE A 36 -3.67 0.08 10.29
C ILE A 36 -3.20 1.42 9.75
N SER A 37 -2.40 2.11 10.56
CA SER A 37 -1.74 3.34 10.14
C SER A 37 -0.28 3.10 9.76
N GLY A 38 0.18 3.74 8.70
CA GLY A 38 1.56 3.64 8.25
C GLY A 38 1.84 4.42 6.99
N ILE A 39 3.09 4.36 6.52
CA ILE A 39 3.56 5.06 5.33
C ILE A 39 3.56 4.11 4.14
N ILE A 40 2.94 4.49 3.02
CA ILE A 40 3.00 3.71 1.78
C ILE A 40 4.45 3.67 1.28
N LEU A 41 4.98 2.47 1.06
CA LEU A 41 6.30 2.29 0.47
C LEU A 41 6.21 1.89 -1.00
N PRO A 42 7.28 2.10 -1.79
CA PRO A 42 7.42 1.41 -3.06
C PRO A 42 7.52 -0.10 -2.84
N ARG A 43 6.95 -0.88 -3.77
CA ARG A 43 7.00 -2.34 -3.75
C ARG A 43 8.10 -2.85 -4.69
N PRO A 44 8.87 -3.87 -4.30
CA PRO A 44 9.78 -4.54 -5.22
C PRO A 44 9.04 -5.12 -6.45
N LEU A 45 9.76 -5.33 -7.55
CA LEU A 45 9.16 -5.91 -8.78
C LEU A 45 8.83 -7.40 -8.65
N TYR A 46 9.37 -8.08 -7.63
CA TYR A 46 9.17 -9.51 -7.37
C TYR A 46 8.12 -9.77 -6.29
N GLY A 47 7.47 -10.93 -6.35
CA GLY A 47 6.38 -11.34 -5.45
C GLY A 47 4.99 -11.02 -6.02
N ASP A 48 3.99 -10.89 -5.15
CA ASP A 48 2.61 -10.55 -5.54
C ASP A 48 2.43 -9.01 -5.74
N PRO A 49 2.05 -8.53 -6.95
CA PRO A 49 1.83 -7.11 -7.25
C PRO A 49 0.57 -6.52 -6.62
N ASP A 50 -0.32 -7.36 -6.11
CA ASP A 50 -1.58 -6.99 -5.47
C ASP A 50 -1.43 -6.72 -3.95
N VAL A 51 -0.21 -6.85 -3.42
CA VAL A 51 0.11 -6.56 -2.01
C VAL A 51 0.62 -5.13 -1.85
N LEU A 52 -0.09 -4.32 -1.08
CA LEU A 52 0.30 -2.98 -0.66
C LEU A 52 1.33 -3.04 0.48
N VAL A 53 2.44 -2.32 0.34
CA VAL A 53 3.53 -2.30 1.33
C VAL A 53 3.42 -1.06 2.20
N LEU A 54 3.36 -1.24 3.52
CA LEU A 54 3.36 -0.15 4.50
C LEU A 54 4.51 -0.27 5.48
N LYS A 55 5.08 0.89 5.85
CA LYS A 55 5.94 1.03 7.02
C LYS A 55 5.13 1.48 8.22
N LEU A 56 5.15 0.68 9.28
CA LEU A 56 4.49 0.97 10.54
C LEU A 56 5.30 1.95 11.40
N PRO A 57 4.66 2.65 12.36
CA PRO A 57 5.35 3.56 13.29
C PRO A 57 6.46 2.89 14.12
N ASN A 58 6.33 1.58 14.38
CA ASN A 58 7.34 0.78 15.09
C ASN A 58 8.55 0.40 14.21
N GLY A 59 8.61 0.87 12.96
CA GLY A 59 9.72 0.65 12.03
C GLY A 59 9.62 -0.63 11.19
N TYR A 60 8.64 -1.51 11.45
CA TYR A 60 8.43 -2.73 10.67
C TYR A 60 7.69 -2.44 9.37
N ASN A 61 8.00 -3.22 8.33
CA ASN A 61 7.26 -3.23 7.08
C ASN A 61 6.25 -4.38 7.07
N ILE A 62 5.06 -4.13 6.56
CA ILE A 62 4.02 -5.15 6.35
C ILE A 62 3.52 -5.12 4.91
N GLY A 63 2.98 -6.25 4.46
CA GLY A 63 2.23 -6.37 3.22
C GLY A 63 0.75 -6.58 3.52
N ILE A 64 -0.13 -5.86 2.85
CA ILE A 64 -1.59 -6.03 2.92
C ILE A 64 -2.08 -6.39 1.52
N ASP A 65 -2.72 -7.55 1.37
CA ASP A 65 -3.46 -7.89 0.16
C ASP A 65 -4.59 -6.87 -0.05
N TYR A 66 -4.66 -6.23 -1.22
CA TYR A 66 -5.64 -5.17 -1.51
C TYR A 66 -7.12 -5.63 -1.42
N LYS A 67 -7.37 -6.94 -1.40
CA LYS A 67 -8.72 -7.50 -1.22
C LYS A 67 -9.18 -7.51 0.24
N LYS A 68 -8.27 -7.34 1.18
CA LYS A 68 -8.59 -7.23 2.61
C LYS A 68 -9.07 -5.85 2.97
#